data_AF-A0A2M8KBX1-F1
#
_entry.id   AF-A0A2M8KBX1-F1
#
_cell.length_a   1.000
_cell.length_b   1.000
_cell.length_c   1.000
_cell.angle_alpha   90.00
_cell.angle_beta   90.00
_cell.angle_gamma   90.00
#
_symmetry.space_group_name_H-M   'P 1'
#
loop_
_entity.id
_entity.type
_entity.pdbx_description
1 polymer ?
#
loop_
_entity_poly.entity_id
_entity_poly.type
_entity_poly.pdbx_seq_one_letter_code
_entity_poly.pdbx_strand_id
1 'polypeptide(L)'
;MPIKVDILKTIERNDRAIIDVEFFKKAEPEEKYTEVGAELFHKVQALTMAMARDFSEHQTMILGPYYETTTCLTHHIVHCTIICPKQLKDELIAKTKEAGENRDFEFKEVENLSIPG
;
A
#
# COMPACT_ATOMS: atom_id res chain seq x y z
N MET A 1 8.67 -15.36 5.40
CA MET A 1 9.24 -13.99 5.26
C MET A 1 8.19 -12.93 5.58
N PRO A 2 8.58 -11.79 6.16
CA PRO A 2 7.70 -10.63 6.34
C PRO A 2 7.30 -10.00 5.00
N ILE A 3 6.11 -9.42 4.93
CA ILE A 3 5.66 -8.64 3.77
C ILE A 3 6.27 -7.24 3.90
N LYS A 4 6.98 -6.80 2.87
CA LYS A 4 7.59 -5.47 2.86
C LYS A 4 6.65 -4.49 2.18
N VAL A 5 6.60 -3.27 2.69
CA VAL A 5 5.72 -2.21 2.19
C VAL A 5 6.56 -0.98 1.88
N ASP A 6 6.45 -0.50 0.66
CA ASP A 6 7.14 0.68 0.15
C ASP A 6 6.09 1.72 -0.29
N ILE A 7 6.23 2.98 0.11
CA ILE A 7 5.35 4.06 -0.38
C ILE A 7 5.98 4.63 -1.65
N LEU A 8 5.71 4.05 -2.81
CA LEU A 8 6.41 4.41 -4.05
C LEU A 8 6.34 5.89 -4.38
N LYS A 9 5.18 6.50 -4.16
CA LYS A 9 4.92 7.83 -4.66
C LYS A 9 3.87 8.55 -3.85
N THR A 10 4.24 9.74 -3.39
CA THR A 10 3.29 10.76 -2.98
C THR A 10 3.23 11.83 -4.06
N ILE A 11 2.03 12.15 -4.54
CA ILE A 11 1.77 13.29 -5.42
C ILE A 11 0.81 14.23 -4.71
N GLU A 12 1.15 15.51 -4.67
CA GLU A 12 0.26 16.55 -4.16
C GLU A 12 -0.19 17.44 -5.31
N ARG A 13 -1.51 17.67 -5.43
CA ARG A 13 -2.09 18.65 -6.36
C ARG A 13 -3.32 19.30 -5.74
N ASN A 14 -3.38 20.62 -5.83
CA ASN A 14 -4.46 21.42 -5.23
C ASN A 14 -4.64 21.07 -3.74
N ASP A 15 -5.87 20.75 -3.33
CA ASP A 15 -6.28 20.35 -1.98
C ASP A 15 -6.15 18.84 -1.73
N ARG A 16 -5.58 18.06 -2.66
CA ARG A 16 -5.51 16.59 -2.58
C ARG A 16 -4.08 16.06 -2.61
N ALA A 17 -3.90 14.91 -1.97
CA ALA A 17 -2.72 14.06 -2.07
C ALA A 17 -3.13 12.67 -2.59
N ILE A 18 -2.27 12.10 -3.43
CA ILE A 18 -2.34 10.72 -3.92
C ILE A 18 -1.13 10.00 -3.35
N ILE A 19 -1.38 8.95 -2.59
CA ILE A 19 -0.36 8.10 -1.96
C ILE A 19 -0.46 6.73 -2.63
N ASP A 20 0.57 6.33 -3.35
CA ASP A 20 0.69 5.01 -3.95
C ASP A 20 1.56 4.12 -3.08
N VAL A 21 1.00 2.99 -2.67
CA VAL A 21 1.61 2.05 -1.72
C VAL A 21 1.82 0.71 -2.42
N GLU A 22 3.06 0.24 -2.41
CA GLU A 22 3.46 -1.05 -2.94
C GLU A 22 3.70 -2.04 -1.80
N PHE A 23 3.09 -3.22 -1.92
CA PHE A 23 3.29 -4.35 -1.05
C PHE A 23 4.05 -5.42 -1.81
N PHE A 24 5.19 -5.80 -1.26
CA PHE A 24 6.15 -6.70 -1.87
C PHE A 24 6.33 -7.96 -1.01
N LYS A 25 6.18 -9.14 -1.65
CA LYS A 25 6.57 -10.43 -1.05
C LYS A 25 7.39 -11.25 -2.05
N LYS A 26 8.54 -11.73 -1.60
CA LYS A 26 9.35 -12.70 -2.35
C LYS A 26 8.83 -14.11 -2.09
N ALA A 27 8.66 -14.91 -3.14
CA ALA A 27 8.40 -16.34 -3.00
C ALA A 27 9.69 -17.09 -2.72
N GLU A 28 9.70 -17.93 -1.69
CA GLU A 28 10.82 -18.84 -1.42
C GLU A 28 10.84 -20.01 -2.41
N PRO A 29 11.99 -20.66 -2.65
CA PRO A 29 12.10 -21.77 -3.62
C PRO A 29 11.14 -22.93 -3.37
N GLU A 30 10.71 -23.12 -2.13
CA GLU A 30 9.81 -24.21 -1.70
C GLU A 30 8.32 -23.82 -1.80
N GLU A 31 8.01 -22.53 -1.93
CA GLU A 31 6.63 -22.03 -1.95
C GLU A 31 6.08 -22.02 -3.39
N LYS A 32 4.79 -22.35 -3.54
CA LYS A 32 4.13 -22.17 -4.84
C LYS A 32 3.86 -20.68 -5.06
N TYR A 33 4.40 -20.13 -6.15
CA TYR A 33 4.20 -18.74 -6.56
C TYR A 33 2.73 -18.30 -6.46
N THR A 34 1.78 -19.09 -6.99
CA THR A 34 0.35 -18.72 -6.97
C THR A 34 -0.23 -18.61 -5.55
N GLU A 35 0.24 -19.44 -4.61
CA GLU A 35 -0.22 -19.42 -3.22
C GLU A 35 0.31 -18.18 -2.49
N VAL A 36 1.59 -17.83 -2.71
CA VAL A 36 2.22 -16.62 -2.16
C VAL A 36 1.52 -15.36 -2.66
N GLY A 37 1.22 -15.29 -3.95
CA GLY A 37 0.51 -14.15 -4.55
C GLY A 37 -0.91 -13.99 -4.03
N ALA A 38 -1.65 -15.09 -3.88
CA ALA A 38 -3.00 -15.06 -3.32
C ALA A 38 -3.00 -14.63 -1.85
N GLU A 39 -2.06 -15.14 -1.04
CA GLU A 39 -1.91 -14.74 0.36
C GLU A 39 -1.60 -13.24 0.48
N LEU A 40 -0.65 -12.75 -0.32
CA LEU A 40 -0.31 -11.33 -0.35
C LEU A 40 -1.54 -10.49 -0.70
N PHE A 41 -2.24 -10.83 -1.78
CA PHE A 41 -3.43 -10.10 -2.22
C PHE A 41 -4.51 -10.04 -1.13
N HIS A 42 -4.82 -11.16 -0.48
CA HIS A 42 -5.83 -11.20 0.58
C HIS A 42 -5.42 -10.40 1.83
N LYS A 43 -4.13 -10.41 2.19
CA LYS A 43 -3.63 -9.58 3.30
C LYS A 43 -3.75 -8.09 3.00
N VAL A 44 -3.39 -7.67 1.79
CA VAL A 44 -3.54 -6.26 1.37
C VAL A 44 -5.02 -5.87 1.24
N GLN A 45 -5.87 -6.79 0.77
CA GLN A 45 -7.32 -6.58 0.75
C GLN A 45 -7.89 -6.36 2.16
N ALA A 46 -7.48 -7.17 3.14
CA ALA A 46 -7.90 -6.99 4.52
C ALA A 46 -7.43 -5.64 5.12
N LEU A 47 -6.21 -5.21 4.78
CA LEU A 47 -5.69 -3.90 5.17
C LEU A 47 -6.51 -2.75 4.57
N THR A 48 -6.67 -2.75 3.25
CA THR A 48 -7.41 -1.70 2.53
C THR A 48 -8.86 -1.58 3.01
N MET A 49 -9.52 -2.70 3.30
CA MET A 49 -10.87 -2.70 3.88
C MET A 49 -10.93 -2.14 5.31
N ALA A 50 -9.90 -2.34 6.13
CA ALA A 50 -9.84 -1.73 7.46
C ALA A 50 -9.60 -0.23 7.35
N MET A 51 -8.63 0.20 6.55
CA MET A 51 -8.37 1.60 6.28
C MET A 51 -9.61 2.31 5.70
N ALA A 52 -10.36 1.66 4.82
CA ALA A 52 -11.56 2.27 4.23
C ALA A 52 -12.64 2.55 5.28
N ARG A 53 -12.74 1.72 6.32
CA ARG A 53 -13.62 1.95 7.46
C ARG A 53 -13.12 3.11 8.30
N ASP A 54 -11.84 3.08 8.66
CA ASP A 54 -11.22 4.06 9.56
C ASP A 54 -11.12 5.47 8.93
N PHE A 55 -11.10 5.57 7.59
CA PHE A 55 -10.97 6.84 6.87
C PHE A 55 -12.23 7.31 6.15
N SER A 56 -13.36 6.62 6.37
CA SER A 56 -14.64 6.93 5.72
C SER A 56 -15.12 8.36 5.99
N GLU A 57 -14.79 8.94 7.14
CA GLU A 57 -15.22 10.28 7.56
C GLU A 57 -14.37 11.43 6.98
N HIS A 58 -13.23 11.12 6.35
CA HIS A 58 -12.20 12.11 6.02
C HIS A 58 -12.18 12.55 4.54
N GLN A 59 -13.25 12.29 3.78
CA GLN A 59 -13.27 12.44 2.31
C GLN A 59 -12.10 11.73 1.62
N THR A 60 -11.64 10.63 2.22
CA THR A 60 -10.57 9.79 1.70
C THR A 60 -11.18 8.72 0.82
N MET A 61 -10.56 8.45 -0.31
CA MET A 61 -10.92 7.38 -1.22
C MET A 61 -9.75 6.40 -1.27
N ILE A 62 -10.02 5.13 -1.01
CA ILE A 62 -9.04 4.06 -1.14
C ILE A 62 -9.43 3.25 -2.36
N LEU A 63 -8.55 3.23 -3.35
CA LEU A 63 -8.66 2.33 -4.48
C LEU A 63 -8.15 0.96 -4.03
N GLY A 64 -9.00 -0.06 -4.21
CA GLY A 64 -8.73 -1.42 -3.76
C GLY A 64 -7.45 -2.00 -4.37
N PRO A 65 -6.96 -3.11 -3.80
CA PRO A 65 -5.70 -3.69 -4.22
C PRO A 65 -5.75 -4.13 -5.68
N TYR A 66 -4.68 -3.86 -6.42
CA TYR A 66 -4.46 -4.45 -7.73
C TYR A 66 -3.12 -5.15 -7.78
N TYR A 67 -3.06 -6.23 -8.53
CA TYR A 67 -1.84 -7.03 -8.70
C TYR A 67 -1.04 -6.47 -9.88
N GLU A 68 0.21 -6.11 -9.68
CA GLU A 68 1.10 -5.78 -10.79
C GLU A 68 1.76 -7.06 -11.30
N THR A 69 1.58 -7.34 -12.59
CA THR A 69 2.23 -8.48 -13.23
C THR A 69 3.71 -8.16 -13.45
N THR A 70 4.56 -8.58 -12.53
CA THR A 70 6.00 -8.59 -12.76
C THR A 70 6.40 -9.81 -13.59
N THR A 71 7.34 -9.63 -14.51
CA THR A 71 7.93 -10.71 -15.32
C THR A 71 8.76 -11.70 -14.48
N CYS A 72 9.02 -11.40 -13.21
CA CYS A 72 9.80 -12.24 -12.31
C CYS A 72 8.90 -13.10 -11.43
N LEU A 73 8.89 -14.42 -11.66
CA LEU A 73 8.16 -15.43 -10.88
C LEU A 73 8.65 -15.61 -9.42
N THR A 74 9.41 -14.66 -8.89
CA THR A 74 9.92 -14.71 -7.51
C THR A 74 9.43 -13.52 -6.68
N HIS A 75 8.80 -12.53 -7.32
CA HIS A 75 8.40 -11.28 -6.69
C HIS A 75 6.89 -11.11 -6.92
N HIS A 76 6.14 -10.95 -5.84
CA HIS A 76 4.72 -10.60 -5.86
C HIS A 76 4.57 -9.15 -5.44
N ILE A 77 3.88 -8.38 -6.27
CA ILE A 77 3.63 -6.96 -6.04
C ILE A 77 2.12 -6.72 -6.07
N VAL A 78 1.61 -6.12 -5.00
CA VAL A 78 0.23 -5.66 -4.89
C VAL A 78 0.28 -4.19 -4.53
N HIS A 79 -0.51 -3.38 -5.21
CA HIS A 79 -0.58 -1.94 -4.96
C HIS A 79 -1.90 -1.59 -4.30
N CYS A 80 -1.90 -0.53 -3.49
CA CYS A 80 -3.12 0.21 -3.20
C CYS A 80 -2.86 1.71 -3.33
N THR A 81 -3.89 2.45 -3.72
CA THR A 81 -3.80 3.90 -3.88
C THR A 81 -4.78 4.58 -2.93
N ILE A 82 -4.28 5.55 -2.19
CA ILE A 82 -5.06 6.37 -1.25
C ILE A 82 -5.12 7.78 -1.81
N ILE A 83 -6.32 8.33 -1.94
CA ILE A 83 -6.56 9.71 -2.35
C ILE A 83 -7.22 10.44 -1.19
N CYS A 84 -6.57 11.48 -0.68
CA CYS A 84 -7.02 12.17 0.53
C CYS A 84 -6.85 13.69 0.42
N PRO A 85 -7.47 14.48 1.31
CA PRO A 85 -7.09 15.87 1.48
C PRO A 85 -5.60 16.00 1.82
N LYS A 86 -4.93 17.00 1.25
CA LYS A 86 -3.47 17.19 1.42
C LYS A 86 -3.08 17.33 2.90
N GLN A 87 -3.88 18.01 3.72
CA GLN A 87 -3.61 18.16 5.14
C GLN A 87 -3.66 16.86 5.95
N LEU A 88 -4.28 15.79 5.42
CA LEU A 88 -4.38 14.49 6.09
C LEU A 88 -3.33 13.48 5.61
N LYS A 89 -2.49 13.86 4.64
CA LYS A 89 -1.54 12.95 4.00
C LYS A 89 -0.62 12.25 5.02
N ASP A 90 0.07 13.02 5.86
CA ASP A 90 1.05 12.46 6.80
C ASP A 90 0.38 11.60 7.88
N GLU A 91 -0.81 12.01 8.34
CA GLU A 91 -1.63 11.23 9.27
C GLU A 91 -2.06 9.90 8.66
N LEU A 92 -2.51 9.91 7.40
CA LEU A 92 -2.93 8.70 6.71
C LEU A 92 -1.77 7.76 6.43
N ILE A 93 -0.58 8.29 6.10
CA ILE A 93 0.64 7.48 5.99
C ILE A 93 0.94 6.82 7.34
N ALA A 94 0.92 7.57 8.44
CA ALA A 94 1.19 7.04 9.77
C ALA A 94 0.17 5.96 10.18
N LYS A 95 -1.12 6.19 9.98
CA LYS A 95 -2.17 5.22 10.29
C LYS A 95 -2.14 3.99 9.38
N THR A 96 -1.73 4.16 8.11
CA THR A 96 -1.50 3.03 7.20
C THR A 96 -0.34 2.16 7.71
N LYS A 97 0.74 2.79 8.20
CA LYS A 97 1.88 2.10 8.82
C LYS A 97 1.42 1.31 10.04
N GLU A 98 0.73 1.96 10.98
CA GLU A 98 0.20 1.32 12.19
C GLU A 98 -0.75 0.15 11.86
N ALA A 99 -1.68 0.34 10.93
CA ALA A 99 -2.62 -0.70 10.51
C ALA A 99 -1.94 -1.88 9.79
N GLY A 100 -0.78 -1.64 9.17
CA GLY A 100 0.05 -2.67 8.55
C GLY A 100 0.94 -3.41 9.54
N GLU A 101 1.58 -2.71 10.48
CA GLU A 101 2.41 -3.31 11.53
C GLU A 101 1.61 -4.31 12.38
N ASN A 102 0.35 -3.97 12.69
CA ASN A 102 -0.60 -4.88 13.35
C ASN A 102 -0.94 -6.16 12.54
N ARG A 103 -0.44 -6.27 11.31
CA ARG A 103 -0.64 -7.38 10.37
C ARG A 103 0.69 -7.96 9.84
N ASP A 104 1.78 -7.75 10.57
CA ASP A 104 3.13 -8.24 10.25
C ASP A 104 3.70 -7.66 8.93
N PHE A 105 3.40 -6.40 8.65
CA PHE A 105 4.02 -5.66 7.56
C PHE A 105 5.24 -4.86 8.03
N GLU A 106 6.30 -4.88 7.23
CA GLU A 106 7.51 -4.09 7.43
C GLU A 106 7.54 -2.92 6.45
N PHE A 107 7.51 -1.69 6.95
CA PHE A 107 7.55 -0.50 6.10
C PHE A 107 8.98 -0.02 5.86
N LYS A 108 9.29 0.39 4.63
CA LYS A 108 10.49 1.19 4.34
C LYS A 108 10.12 2.65 4.04
N GLU A 109 11.05 3.54 4.35
CA GLU A 109 10.92 4.97 4.08
C GLU A 109 11.16 5.25 2.59
N VAL A 110 10.33 6.11 1.96
CA VAL A 110 10.39 6.36 0.51
C VAL A 110 10.14 7.85 0.20
N GLU A 111 10.74 8.28 -0.93
CA GLU A 111 10.87 9.66 -1.43
C GLU A 111 9.56 10.43 -1.61
N ASN A 112 9.56 11.71 -1.19
CA ASN A 112 8.49 12.66 -1.44
C ASN A 112 8.72 13.40 -2.77
N LEU A 113 7.80 13.27 -3.73
CA LEU A 113 7.81 14.06 -4.96
C LEU A 113 6.81 15.22 -4.87
N SER A 114 7.33 16.42 -4.63
CA SER A 114 6.53 17.65 -4.75
C SER A 114 6.56 18.13 -6.19
N ILE A 115 5.39 18.16 -6.85
CA ILE A 115 5.26 18.72 -8.20
C ILE A 115 4.68 20.13 -8.06
N PRO A 116 5.40 21.20 -8.47
CA PRO A 116 4.85 22.56 -8.49
C PRO A 116 3.59 22.61 -9.35
N GLY A 117 2.52 23.18 -8.78
CA GLY A 117 1.25 23.43 -9.46
C GLY A 117 1.24 24.78 -10.16
#